data_AF-A0A813F0U9-F1
#
_entry.id   AF-A0A813F0U9-F1
#
_cell.length_a   1.000
_cell.length_b   1.000
_cell.length_c   1.000
_cell.angle_alpha   90.00
_cell.angle_beta   90.00
_cell.angle_gamma   90.00
#
_symmetry.space_group_name_H-M   'P 1'
#
loop_
_entity.id
_entity.type
_entity.pdbx_description
1 polymer ?
#
loop_
_entity_poly.entity_id
_entity_poly.type
_entity_poly.pdbx_seq_one_letter_code
_entity_poly.pdbx_strand_id
1 'polypeptide(L)'
;MAEYAEEQEGLVQITPEYVQSLTGPTDGFLCNISDNIYAINFVAFKIRQVNEGSEVILFEVTSPEGAEAPPPAVDGDDSSRFIRYHFAVGPKLPAICTLLRRSTSPGFRSTMAAVDYSQQYAEHEQQAEGLVQVTPDYVQSLTGPTDGFLCNISDNIYNINFVAFKIRQVNEGSEVVLFEVTSPEGAEAPPPAVDGDDSSRFIRYHFGPEFLDIPTVGTTLEFTIGDQPVHNFRMIEKHYFRHQLLIDYDFSVPFVIPNTRSTWEMIYTKPELTQEWKDALISAPWECRSDSFYFVQDRLIMHNRAEYNYAPR
;
A
#
# COMPACT_ATOMS: atom_id res chain seq x y z
N MET A 1 52.78 34.15 17.87
CA MET A 1 52.87 32.92 17.07
C MET A 1 52.43 31.75 17.92
N ALA A 2 51.11 31.54 18.01
CA ALA A 2 50.46 30.30 18.41
C ALA A 2 48.97 30.54 18.10
N GLU A 3 48.62 30.25 16.85
CA GLU A 3 47.28 30.35 16.29
C GLU A 3 46.53 29.08 16.71
N TYR A 4 45.44 29.24 17.45
CA TYR A 4 44.51 28.16 17.77
C TYR A 4 43.72 27.85 16.49
N ALA A 5 44.07 26.76 15.81
CA ALA A 5 43.23 26.20 14.75
C ALA A 5 42.15 25.34 15.43
N GLU A 6 40.94 25.87 15.52
CA GLU A 6 39.75 25.06 15.79
C GLU A 6 39.49 24.18 14.57
N GLU A 7 39.72 22.87 14.70
CA GLU A 7 39.16 21.87 13.80
C GLU A 7 37.65 21.84 14.01
N GLN A 8 36.90 22.56 13.17
CA GLN A 8 35.47 22.30 13.04
C GLN A 8 35.31 20.98 12.27
N GLU A 9 35.11 19.89 13.01
CA GLU A 9 34.54 18.65 12.48
C GLU A 9 33.20 19.00 11.83
N GLY A 10 33.17 19.01 10.49
CA GLY A 10 31.94 19.16 9.75
C GLY A 10 31.05 17.94 10.01
N LEU A 11 30.00 18.14 10.81
CA LEU A 11 28.92 17.17 10.96
C LEU A 11 28.36 16.89 9.56
N VAL A 12 28.69 15.71 9.02
CA VAL A 12 28.09 15.23 7.77
C VAL A 12 26.60 15.09 8.02
N GLN A 13 25.81 15.95 7.40
CA GLN A 13 24.36 15.83 7.43
C GLN A 13 23.99 14.51 6.74
N ILE A 14 23.42 13.58 7.49
CA ILE A 14 22.98 12.29 6.96
C ILE A 14 21.71 12.52 6.13
N THR A 15 21.85 12.48 4.81
CA THR A 15 20.73 12.58 3.86
C THR A 15 20.40 11.20 3.26
N PRO A 16 19.20 11.02 2.68
CA PRO A 16 18.87 9.81 1.94
C PRO A 16 19.89 9.45 0.85
N GLU A 17 20.42 10.46 0.13
CA GLU A 17 21.42 10.29 -0.93
C GLU A 17 22.75 9.79 -0.36
N TYR A 18 23.17 10.31 0.81
CA TYR A 18 24.34 9.80 1.51
C TYR A 18 24.14 8.32 1.88
N VAL A 19 22.99 7.96 2.47
CA VAL A 19 22.67 6.58 2.85
C VAL A 19 22.66 5.64 1.63
N GLN A 20 22.11 6.08 0.51
CA GLN A 20 22.10 5.32 -0.75
C GLN A 20 23.50 5.13 -1.34
N SER A 21 24.45 6.02 -1.05
CA SER A 21 25.83 5.91 -1.52
C SER A 21 26.67 4.91 -0.72
N LEU A 22 26.18 4.42 0.42
CA LEU A 22 26.90 3.48 1.28
C LEU A 22 27.04 2.12 0.58
N THR A 23 28.29 1.66 0.44
CA THR A 23 28.60 0.38 -0.21
C THR A 23 28.82 -0.77 0.78
N GLY A 24 28.62 -0.53 2.08
CA GLY A 24 28.84 -1.51 3.13
C GLY A 24 28.20 -1.10 4.47
N PRO A 25 28.27 -1.98 5.48
CA PRO A 25 27.80 -1.67 6.83
C PRO A 25 28.52 -0.43 7.38
N THR A 26 27.78 0.39 8.12
CA THR A 26 28.36 1.54 8.80
C THR A 26 29.09 1.09 10.06
N ASP A 27 30.16 1.80 10.43
CA ASP A 27 30.93 1.49 11.64
C ASP A 27 30.17 1.82 12.94
N GLY A 28 29.05 2.55 12.83
CA GLY A 28 28.16 2.91 13.93
C GLY A 28 26.78 3.37 13.44
N PHE A 29 25.93 3.80 14.37
CA PHE A 29 24.63 4.38 14.04
C PHE A 29 24.81 5.75 13.39
N LEU A 30 24.08 5.99 12.29
CA LEU A 30 24.14 7.26 11.56
C LEU A 30 23.37 8.39 12.25
N CYS A 31 22.56 8.09 13.28
CA CYS A 31 21.82 9.09 14.04
C CYS A 31 21.79 8.75 15.53
N ASN A 32 21.64 9.78 16.35
CA ASN A 32 21.49 9.62 17.78
C ASN A 32 20.10 9.07 18.11
N ILE A 33 19.99 8.38 19.23
CA ILE A 33 18.71 7.76 19.65
C ILE A 33 17.69 8.83 19.98
N SER A 34 18.18 9.97 20.47
CA SER A 34 17.42 11.19 20.72
C SER A 34 16.81 11.81 19.46
N ASP A 35 17.30 11.48 18.27
CA ASP A 35 16.76 12.00 17.01
C ASP A 35 15.40 11.36 16.67
N ASN A 36 15.01 10.29 17.37
CA ASN A 36 13.67 9.71 17.32
C ASN A 36 12.65 10.56 18.10
N ILE A 37 12.48 11.82 17.69
CA ILE A 37 11.56 12.78 18.31
C ILE A 37 10.08 12.40 18.19
N TYR A 38 9.77 11.42 17.33
CA TYR A 38 8.43 10.89 17.09
C TYR A 38 8.15 9.61 17.90
N ALA A 39 9.07 9.17 18.75
CA ALA A 39 8.93 7.96 19.57
C ALA A 39 8.56 6.70 18.76
N ILE A 40 9.11 6.59 17.54
CA ILE A 40 8.90 5.46 16.65
C ILE A 40 9.57 4.23 17.25
N ASN A 41 8.78 3.20 17.56
CA ASN A 41 9.26 1.94 18.08
C ASN A 41 8.85 0.79 17.14
N PHE A 42 9.81 -0.03 16.75
CA PHE A 42 9.53 -1.26 16.00
C PHE A 42 9.03 -2.33 16.97
N VAL A 43 7.71 -2.51 17.03
CA VAL A 43 7.06 -3.47 17.94
C VAL A 43 7.07 -4.90 17.41
N ALA A 44 7.18 -5.06 16.09
CA ALA A 44 7.25 -6.35 15.44
C ALA A 44 8.05 -6.25 14.14
N PHE A 45 8.77 -7.31 13.81
CA PHE A 45 9.44 -7.49 12.53
C PHE A 45 9.25 -8.92 12.05
N LYS A 46 8.79 -9.06 10.81
CA LYS A 46 8.41 -10.36 10.24
C LYS A 46 8.99 -10.53 8.85
N ILE A 47 9.72 -11.61 8.64
CA ILE A 47 10.16 -12.05 7.30
C ILE A 47 9.27 -13.22 6.90
N ARG A 48 8.65 -13.11 5.74
CA ARG A 48 7.78 -14.15 5.17
C ARG A 48 8.33 -14.60 3.83
N GLN A 49 8.26 -15.90 3.59
CA GLN A 49 8.37 -16.45 2.26
C GLN A 49 6.99 -16.34 1.62
N VAL A 50 6.91 -15.60 0.52
CA VAL A 50 5.69 -15.45 -0.26
C VAL A 50 5.92 -16.22 -1.56
N ASN A 51 5.52 -17.49 -1.57
CA ASN A 51 5.38 -18.27 -2.80
C ASN A 51 3.88 -18.57 -2.99
N GLU A 52 3.45 -18.68 -4.25
CA GLU A 52 2.06 -19.01 -4.61
C GLU A 52 1.54 -20.20 -3.79
N GLY A 53 0.51 -19.94 -2.98
CA GLY A 53 -0.21 -20.97 -2.20
C GLY A 53 0.38 -21.35 -0.84
N SER A 54 1.49 -20.77 -0.39
CA SER A 54 1.97 -20.96 0.99
C SER A 54 2.67 -19.72 1.52
N GLU A 55 2.05 -19.06 2.50
CA GLU A 55 2.68 -18.00 3.28
C GLU A 55 3.38 -18.64 4.48
N VAL A 56 4.70 -18.74 4.42
CA VAL A 56 5.50 -19.28 5.52
C VAL A 56 6.20 -18.13 6.23
N ILE A 57 5.93 -17.99 7.52
CA ILE A 57 6.68 -17.10 8.40
C ILE A 57 8.07 -17.69 8.56
N LEU A 58 9.06 -17.08 7.91
CA LEU A 58 10.46 -17.47 8.07
C LEU A 58 11.04 -16.94 9.37
N PHE A 59 10.54 -15.78 9.80
CA PHE A 59 11.01 -15.08 10.98
C PHE A 59 9.92 -14.17 11.53
N GLU A 60 9.77 -14.14 12.84
CA GLU A 60 8.94 -13.19 13.55
C GLU A 60 9.61 -12.85 14.88
N VAL A 61 9.77 -11.56 15.10
CA VAL A 61 10.14 -11.01 16.41
C VAL A 61 9.04 -10.03 16.77
N THR A 62 8.42 -10.27 17.92
CA THR A 62 7.44 -9.38 18.54
C THR A 62 7.98 -8.93 19.88
N SER A 63 7.80 -7.65 20.19
CA SER A 63 8.00 -7.16 21.55
C SER A 63 6.96 -7.81 22.47
N PRO A 64 7.32 -8.28 23.68
CA PRO A 64 6.37 -8.90 24.59
C PRO A 64 5.22 -7.94 24.92
N GLU A 65 3.97 -8.44 24.85
CA GLU A 65 2.77 -7.67 25.18
C GLU A 65 2.87 -7.09 26.60
N GLY A 66 2.70 -5.77 26.72
CA GLY A 66 2.75 -5.07 28.00
C GLY A 66 4.13 -4.61 28.46
N ALA A 67 5.17 -4.72 27.62
CA ALA A 67 6.43 -4.02 27.89
C ALA A 67 6.18 -2.50 27.90
N GLU A 68 6.33 -1.86 29.07
CA GLU A 68 6.38 -0.39 29.14
C GLU A 68 7.40 0.13 28.13
N ALA A 69 7.10 1.29 27.53
CA ALA A 69 8.06 1.99 26.68
C ALA A 69 9.41 2.02 27.42
N PRO A 70 10.52 1.60 26.79
CA PRO A 70 11.81 1.64 27.45
C PRO A 70 12.04 3.07 27.96
N PRO A 71 12.62 3.23 29.17
CA PRO A 71 12.88 4.56 29.70
C PRO A 71 13.63 5.40 28.66
N PRO A 72 13.44 6.74 28.64
CA PRO A 72 14.14 7.61 27.71
C PRO A 72 15.62 7.27 27.75
N ALA A 73 16.18 7.04 26.57
CA ALA A 73 17.52 6.47 26.41
C ALA A 73 18.53 7.21 27.29
N VAL A 74 19.22 6.46 28.14
CA VAL A 74 20.36 6.99 28.89
C VAL A 74 21.49 7.18 27.88
N ASP A 75 22.07 8.38 27.83
CA ASP A 75 23.16 8.71 26.92
C ASP A 75 24.26 7.63 26.96
N GLY A 76 24.51 6.98 25.82
CA GLY A 76 25.59 6.01 25.62
C GLY A 76 25.23 4.52 25.61
N ASP A 77 23.97 4.11 25.78
CA ASP A 77 23.55 2.70 25.62
C ASP A 77 22.72 2.48 24.35
N ASP A 78 23.39 2.13 23.25
CA ASP A 78 22.76 1.78 21.97
C ASP A 78 22.47 0.26 21.84
N SER A 79 22.59 -0.53 22.91
CA SER A 79 22.43 -1.99 22.84
C SER A 79 21.03 -2.43 22.38
N SER A 80 20.01 -1.63 22.66
CA SER A 80 18.61 -1.81 22.24
C SER A 80 18.38 -1.63 20.74
N ARG A 81 19.31 -0.96 20.03
CA ARG A 81 19.20 -0.74 18.58
C ARG A 81 19.67 -1.93 17.74
N PHE A 82 20.39 -2.87 18.35
CA PHE A 82 20.84 -4.08 17.67
C PHE A 82 19.78 -5.17 17.73
N ILE A 83 19.18 -5.48 16.58
CA ILE A 83 18.43 -6.72 16.42
C ILE A 83 19.46 -7.85 16.20
N ARG A 84 19.78 -8.60 17.25
CA ARG A 84 20.72 -9.72 17.18
C ARG A 84 20.03 -11.00 16.71
N TYR A 85 20.53 -11.57 15.62
CA TYR A 85 20.06 -12.85 15.09
C TYR A 85 20.79 -14.02 15.75
N HIS A 86 20.04 -15.04 16.19
CA HIS A 86 20.59 -16.38 16.41
C HIS A 86 20.01 -17.31 15.35
N PHE A 87 20.78 -17.58 14.29
CA PHE A 87 20.45 -18.66 13.38
C PHE A 87 20.74 -19.98 14.09
N ALA A 88 19.69 -20.73 14.44
CA ALA A 88 19.85 -22.15 14.72
C ALA A 88 20.18 -22.84 13.39
N VAL A 89 21.48 -23.03 13.12
CA VAL A 89 21.95 -23.71 11.90
C VAL A 89 21.58 -25.19 12.00
N GLY A 90 20.44 -25.57 11.42
CA GLY A 90 20.11 -26.96 11.16
C GLY A 90 21.08 -27.58 10.14
N PRO A 91 21.32 -28.91 10.15
CA PRO A 91 22.48 -29.56 9.53
C PRO A 91 22.47 -29.67 8.00
N LYS A 92 21.75 -28.80 7.26
CA LYS A 92 21.71 -28.85 5.80
C LYS A 92 21.79 -27.46 5.18
N LEU A 93 23.01 -26.95 5.03
CA LEU A 93 23.37 -25.95 4.01
C LEU A 93 24.90 -25.83 3.89
N PRO A 94 25.49 -26.39 2.82
CA PRO A 94 26.66 -25.81 2.20
C PRO A 94 26.36 -25.56 0.70
N ALA A 95 25.72 -24.44 0.36
CA ALA A 95 25.58 -24.01 -1.04
C ALA A 95 25.22 -22.53 -1.27
N ILE A 96 25.42 -21.61 -0.31
CA ILE A 96 25.21 -20.17 -0.53
C ILE A 96 26.52 -19.41 -0.29
N CYS A 97 27.51 -19.68 -1.13
CA CYS A 97 28.71 -18.84 -1.26
C CYS A 97 29.23 -18.74 -2.70
N THR A 98 28.49 -19.22 -3.71
CA THR A 98 29.02 -19.32 -5.08
C THR A 98 28.07 -18.78 -6.16
N LEU A 99 27.45 -17.62 -5.94
CA LEU A 99 26.73 -16.89 -7.01
C LEU A 99 26.94 -15.36 -6.93
N LEU A 100 28.08 -14.90 -6.40
CA LEU A 100 28.51 -13.50 -6.49
C LEU A 100 29.86 -13.40 -7.18
N ARG A 101 29.97 -13.79 -8.47
CA ARG A 101 31.05 -13.31 -9.35
C ARG A 101 30.62 -13.27 -10.82
N ARG A 102 30.74 -12.05 -11.39
CA ARG A 102 30.84 -11.65 -12.81
C ARG A 102 29.55 -11.45 -13.59
N SER A 103 29.27 -10.17 -13.87
CA SER A 103 29.22 -9.68 -15.25
C SER A 103 29.50 -8.18 -15.28
N THR A 104 30.56 -7.79 -15.98
CA THR A 104 30.91 -6.41 -16.35
C THR A 104 30.61 -6.23 -17.83
N SER A 105 30.12 -5.04 -18.24
CA SER A 105 30.49 -4.20 -19.42
C SER A 105 29.29 -3.30 -19.84
N PRO A 106 29.42 -2.31 -20.76
CA PRO A 106 29.78 -0.94 -20.41
C PRO A 106 28.86 0.16 -21.02
N GLY A 107 28.88 1.35 -20.40
CA GLY A 107 28.84 2.65 -21.08
C GLY A 107 27.56 3.09 -21.80
N PHE A 108 26.84 4.01 -21.18
CA PHE A 108 26.30 5.17 -21.90
C PHE A 108 26.50 6.43 -21.04
N ARG A 109 27.24 7.40 -21.58
CA ARG A 109 27.31 8.77 -21.08
C ARG A 109 26.32 9.59 -21.90
N SER A 110 25.45 10.37 -21.25
CA SER A 110 25.40 11.81 -21.53
C SER A 110 24.62 12.58 -20.47
N THR A 111 24.96 13.86 -20.43
CA THR A 111 24.75 14.94 -19.46
C THR A 111 23.31 15.45 -19.34
N MET A 112 22.94 15.97 -18.16
CA MET A 112 22.44 17.34 -17.86
C MET A 112 22.10 17.41 -16.36
N ALA A 113 22.84 18.19 -15.57
CA ALA A 113 22.44 19.52 -15.07
C ALA A 113 21.31 19.46 -14.04
N ALA A 114 21.68 19.72 -12.79
CA ALA A 114 20.77 19.98 -11.68
C ALA A 114 19.91 21.21 -12.00
N VAL A 115 18.60 21.09 -11.82
CA VAL A 115 17.73 22.23 -11.62
C VAL A 115 16.79 21.91 -10.47
N ASP A 116 16.86 22.80 -9.49
CA ASP A 116 16.03 22.93 -8.31
C ASP A 116 14.54 22.94 -8.69
N TYR A 117 13.74 22.05 -8.10
CA TYR A 117 12.27 22.11 -8.14
C TYR A 117 11.75 22.26 -6.71
N SER A 118 12.16 23.35 -6.08
CA SER A 118 11.39 23.97 -5.00
C SER A 118 10.85 25.31 -5.53
N GLN A 119 9.54 25.52 -5.41
CA GLN A 119 8.74 26.68 -5.85
C GLN A 119 8.11 26.62 -7.25
N GLN A 120 6.98 25.91 -7.38
CA GLN A 120 5.85 26.42 -8.17
C GLN A 120 4.53 25.73 -7.77
N TYR A 121 3.96 26.15 -6.63
CA TYR A 121 2.51 26.07 -6.40
C TYR A 121 1.98 27.49 -6.25
N ALA A 122 1.76 28.15 -7.37
CA ALA A 122 0.87 29.29 -7.51
C ALA A 122 0.63 29.51 -9.01
N GLU A 123 -0.65 29.68 -9.36
CA GLU A 123 -1.15 30.26 -10.62
C GLU A 123 -1.19 29.33 -11.85
N HIS A 124 -2.29 28.59 -11.98
CA HIS A 124 -3.00 28.43 -13.25
C HIS A 124 -4.50 28.21 -12.98
N GLU A 125 -5.19 29.26 -12.53
CA GLU A 125 -6.60 29.42 -12.83
C GLU A 125 -6.72 30.19 -14.14
N GLN A 126 -7.17 29.52 -15.20
CA GLN A 126 -8.25 30.03 -16.05
C GLN A 126 -8.66 29.00 -17.13
N GLN A 127 -9.96 28.69 -17.08
CA GLN A 127 -10.83 28.20 -18.15
C GLN A 127 -10.78 26.70 -18.49
N ALA A 128 -11.48 25.92 -17.66
CA ALA A 128 -12.25 24.76 -18.11
C ALA A 128 -13.63 24.80 -17.42
N GLU A 129 -14.68 24.50 -18.17
CA GLU A 129 -16.07 24.55 -17.72
C GLU A 129 -16.31 23.59 -16.54
N GLY A 130 -16.47 24.13 -15.33
CA GLY A 130 -17.32 23.59 -14.26
C GLY A 130 -17.19 22.12 -13.83
N LEU A 131 -16.03 21.45 -13.97
CA LEU A 131 -15.81 20.16 -13.31
C LEU A 131 -15.58 20.41 -11.82
N VAL A 132 -16.60 20.13 -11.01
CA VAL A 132 -16.47 20.08 -9.55
C VAL A 132 -15.36 19.09 -9.22
N GLN A 133 -14.29 19.56 -8.57
CA GLN A 133 -13.23 18.67 -8.10
C GLN A 133 -13.86 17.63 -7.16
N VAL A 134 -13.72 16.35 -7.50
CA VAL A 134 -14.26 15.26 -6.70
C VAL A 134 -13.36 15.08 -5.47
N THR A 135 -13.88 15.44 -4.30
CA THR A 135 -13.18 15.36 -3.02
C THR A 135 -13.62 14.14 -2.20
N PRO A 136 -12.85 13.73 -1.17
CA PRO A 136 -13.28 12.71 -0.21
C PRO A 136 -14.62 13.05 0.45
N ASP A 137 -14.83 14.31 0.83
CA ASP A 137 -16.08 14.76 1.47
C ASP A 137 -17.27 14.66 0.52
N TYR A 138 -17.08 14.98 -0.76
CA TYR A 138 -18.12 14.80 -1.77
C TYR A 138 -18.51 13.33 -1.90
N VAL A 139 -17.57 12.41 -2.08
CA VAL A 139 -17.91 10.99 -2.22
C VAL A 139 -18.52 10.41 -0.95
N GLN A 140 -18.14 10.91 0.23
CA GLN A 140 -18.77 10.50 1.48
C GLN A 140 -20.22 10.96 1.63
N SER A 141 -20.60 12.07 0.99
CA SER A 141 -21.98 12.52 0.94
C SER A 141 -22.88 11.70 0.00
N LEU A 142 -22.31 10.83 -0.84
CA LEU A 142 -23.08 10.01 -1.79
C LEU A 142 -23.89 8.94 -1.06
N THR A 143 -25.19 8.91 -1.34
CA THR A 143 -26.13 7.92 -0.76
C THR A 143 -26.47 6.79 -1.72
N GLY A 144 -26.06 6.90 -2.99
CA GLY A 144 -26.33 5.92 -4.04
C GLY A 144 -25.14 5.77 -4.99
N PRO A 145 -25.17 4.72 -5.84
CA PRO A 145 -24.08 4.46 -6.77
C PRO A 145 -23.98 5.58 -7.79
N THR A 146 -22.77 5.83 -8.27
CA THR A 146 -22.53 6.78 -9.36
C THR A 146 -23.10 6.26 -10.68
N ASP A 147 -23.51 7.14 -11.60
CA ASP A 147 -23.97 6.72 -12.93
C ASP A 147 -22.78 6.29 -13.82
N GLY A 148 -21.65 6.98 -13.69
CA GLY A 148 -20.43 6.77 -14.47
C GLY A 148 -19.17 7.04 -13.67
N PHE A 149 -18.02 6.92 -14.31
CA PHE A 149 -16.75 7.16 -13.63
C PHE A 149 -16.55 8.64 -13.32
N LEU A 150 -16.11 8.95 -12.10
CA LEU A 150 -15.87 10.32 -11.63
C LEU A 150 -14.45 10.85 -11.94
N CYS A 151 -13.59 10.03 -12.54
CA CYS A 151 -12.27 10.43 -13.02
C CYS A 151 -11.90 9.68 -14.30
N ASN A 152 -10.99 10.27 -15.07
CA ASN A 152 -10.43 9.65 -16.26
C ASN A 152 -9.34 8.64 -15.87
N ILE A 153 -9.02 7.70 -16.76
CA ILE A 153 -7.88 6.79 -16.57
C ILE A 153 -6.57 7.59 -16.49
N SER A 154 -6.48 8.69 -17.24
CA SER A 154 -5.33 9.60 -17.26
C SER A 154 -5.12 10.40 -15.97
N ASP A 155 -6.08 10.42 -15.04
CA ASP A 155 -5.90 11.05 -13.72
C ASP A 155 -4.97 10.23 -12.81
N ASN A 156 -4.71 8.95 -13.13
CA ASN A 156 -3.73 8.10 -12.46
C ASN A 156 -2.29 8.45 -12.86
N ILE A 157 -1.87 9.68 -12.56
CA ILE A 157 -0.52 10.19 -12.86
C ILE A 157 0.59 9.48 -12.07
N TYR A 158 0.24 8.72 -11.03
CA TYR A 158 1.17 7.95 -10.20
C TYR A 158 1.46 6.56 -10.77
N ASN A 159 0.81 6.20 -11.89
CA ASN A 159 0.92 4.89 -12.53
C ASN A 159 0.68 3.74 -11.54
N ILE A 160 -0.32 3.90 -10.67
CA ILE A 160 -0.72 2.84 -9.75
C ILE A 160 -1.40 1.75 -10.56
N ASN A 161 -0.87 0.53 -10.53
CA ASN A 161 -1.41 -0.59 -11.30
C ASN A 161 -1.67 -1.78 -10.38
N PHE A 162 -2.93 -2.23 -10.33
CA PHE A 162 -3.34 -3.37 -9.50
C PHE A 162 -2.98 -4.68 -10.20
N VAL A 163 -2.14 -5.49 -9.57
CA VAL A 163 -1.59 -6.72 -10.16
C VAL A 163 -2.14 -7.98 -9.53
N ALA A 164 -2.58 -7.95 -8.27
CA ALA A 164 -3.26 -9.07 -7.65
C ALA A 164 -4.30 -8.59 -6.65
N PHE A 165 -5.38 -9.35 -6.52
CA PHE A 165 -6.43 -9.09 -5.55
C PHE A 165 -6.95 -10.42 -4.99
N LYS A 166 -6.94 -10.54 -3.67
CA LYS A 166 -7.40 -11.72 -2.93
C LYS A 166 -8.43 -11.30 -1.90
N ILE A 167 -9.52 -12.05 -1.79
CA ILE A 167 -10.52 -11.94 -0.72
C ILE A 167 -10.49 -13.23 0.08
N ARG A 168 -10.40 -13.11 1.41
CA ARG A 168 -10.50 -14.23 2.33
C ARG A 168 -11.50 -13.95 3.44
N GLN A 169 -12.09 -15.01 3.97
CA GLN A 169 -12.80 -14.99 5.24
C GLN A 169 -11.80 -14.90 6.39
N VAL A 170 -12.06 -14.00 7.35
CA VAL A 170 -11.27 -13.87 8.58
C VAL A 170 -12.05 -14.50 9.73
N ASN A 171 -11.58 -15.65 10.21
CA ASN A 171 -12.09 -16.32 11.40
C ASN A 171 -10.95 -16.57 12.40
N GLU A 172 -11.28 -16.84 13.66
CA GLU A 172 -10.32 -17.26 14.67
C GLU A 172 -9.67 -18.60 14.27
N GLY A 173 -8.44 -18.55 13.74
CA GLY A 173 -7.59 -19.72 13.48
C GLY A 173 -7.77 -20.41 12.12
N SER A 174 -8.56 -19.87 11.19
CA SER A 174 -8.63 -20.37 9.81
C SER A 174 -8.87 -19.24 8.81
N GLU A 175 -8.11 -19.25 7.72
CA GLU A 175 -8.31 -18.34 6.59
C GLU A 175 -8.81 -19.15 5.39
N VAL A 176 -9.99 -18.81 4.87
CA VAL A 176 -10.56 -19.43 3.67
C VAL A 176 -10.54 -18.41 2.56
N VAL A 177 -9.85 -18.71 1.46
CA VAL A 177 -9.83 -17.84 0.27
C VAL A 177 -11.17 -17.96 -0.45
N LEU A 178 -11.86 -16.84 -0.62
CA LEU A 178 -13.17 -16.74 -1.25
C LEU A 178 -13.05 -16.35 -2.74
N PHE A 179 -12.03 -15.56 -3.07
CA PHE A 179 -11.76 -15.08 -4.41
C PHE A 179 -10.28 -14.71 -4.53
N GLU A 180 -9.67 -14.98 -5.69
CA GLU A 180 -8.31 -14.58 -5.99
C GLU A 180 -8.18 -14.33 -7.49
N VAL A 181 -7.54 -13.23 -7.83
CA VAL A 181 -7.14 -12.90 -9.21
C VAL A 181 -5.73 -12.36 -9.18
N THR A 182 -4.90 -12.88 -10.07
CA THR A 182 -3.52 -12.44 -10.26
C THR A 182 -3.32 -12.17 -11.74
N SER A 183 -2.79 -11.00 -12.04
CA SER A 183 -2.33 -10.67 -13.39
C SER A 183 -1.08 -11.49 -13.69
N PRO A 184 -0.96 -12.10 -14.88
CA PRO A 184 0.16 -12.97 -15.19
C PRO A 184 1.50 -12.24 -15.04
N GLU A 185 2.46 -12.86 -14.33
CA GLU A 185 3.77 -12.26 -14.08
C GLU A 185 4.50 -11.94 -15.40
N GLY A 186 5.02 -10.71 -15.51
CA GLY A 186 5.73 -10.25 -16.69
C GLY A 186 4.84 -9.76 -17.83
N ALA A 187 3.51 -9.69 -17.64
CA ALA A 187 2.69 -8.83 -18.48
C ALA A 187 3.17 -7.38 -18.28
N GLU A 188 3.68 -6.76 -19.34
CA GLU A 188 3.86 -5.31 -19.35
C GLU A 188 2.53 -4.68 -18.91
N ALA A 189 2.61 -3.64 -18.07
CA ALA A 189 1.44 -2.82 -17.76
C ALA A 189 0.73 -2.57 -19.09
N PRO A 190 -0.57 -2.87 -19.21
CA PRO A 190 -1.28 -2.69 -20.46
C PRO A 190 -0.98 -1.26 -20.93
N PRO A 191 -0.69 -1.05 -22.23
CA PRO A 191 -0.43 0.30 -22.74
C PRO A 191 -1.53 1.20 -22.22
N PRO A 192 -1.20 2.44 -21.78
CA PRO A 192 -2.15 3.34 -21.13
C PRO A 192 -3.46 3.27 -21.90
N ALA A 193 -4.52 2.84 -21.21
CA ALA A 193 -5.76 2.42 -21.84
C ALA A 193 -6.12 3.46 -22.90
N VAL A 194 -6.27 3.00 -24.15
CA VAL A 194 -6.66 3.88 -25.25
C VAL A 194 -7.94 4.57 -24.79
N ASP A 195 -7.96 5.91 -24.82
CA ASP A 195 -9.04 6.72 -24.26
C ASP A 195 -10.42 6.10 -24.55
N GLY A 196 -11.07 5.58 -23.51
CA GLY A 196 -12.46 5.09 -23.57
C GLY A 196 -12.72 3.61 -23.28
N ASP A 197 -11.71 2.75 -23.05
CA ASP A 197 -11.98 1.37 -22.58
C ASP A 197 -11.96 1.26 -21.05
N ASP A 198 -13.12 1.53 -20.45
CA ASP A 198 -13.33 1.43 -19.00
C ASP A 198 -13.68 0.02 -18.51
N SER A 199 -13.65 -0.98 -19.39
CA SER A 199 -14.06 -2.34 -19.06
C SER A 199 -13.24 -2.97 -17.93
N SER A 200 -11.96 -2.59 -17.81
CA SER A 200 -11.07 -3.04 -16.74
C SER A 200 -11.41 -2.48 -15.36
N ARG A 201 -12.17 -1.37 -15.29
CA ARG A 201 -12.56 -0.68 -14.05
C ARG A 201 -13.90 -1.18 -13.48
N PHE A 202 -14.51 -2.20 -14.10
CA PHE A 202 -15.78 -2.77 -13.67
C PHE A 202 -15.66 -4.28 -13.39
N ILE A 203 -16.00 -4.71 -12.18
CA ILE A 203 -15.86 -6.12 -11.76
C ILE A 203 -17.22 -6.72 -11.37
N ARG A 204 -17.46 -7.96 -11.78
CA ARG A 204 -18.67 -8.73 -11.41
C ARG A 204 -18.30 -9.87 -10.48
N TYR A 205 -18.89 -9.88 -9.29
CA TYR A 205 -18.69 -10.95 -8.31
C TYR A 205 -19.92 -11.84 -8.18
N HIS A 206 -19.72 -13.15 -8.27
CA HIS A 206 -20.75 -14.15 -7.94
C HIS A 206 -20.30 -14.94 -6.71
N PHE A 207 -20.74 -14.49 -5.53
CA PHE A 207 -20.28 -15.04 -4.25
C PHE A 207 -21.18 -16.14 -3.69
N GLY A 208 -22.48 -16.12 -3.98
CA GLY A 208 -23.45 -17.03 -3.36
C GLY A 208 -23.98 -16.55 -2.00
N PRO A 209 -25.03 -17.19 -1.46
CA PRO A 209 -25.71 -16.75 -0.24
C PRO A 209 -24.83 -16.78 1.01
N GLU A 210 -23.96 -17.77 1.12
CA GLU A 210 -23.08 -18.01 2.27
C GLU A 210 -22.14 -16.83 2.55
N PHE A 211 -21.82 -16.03 1.53
CA PHE A 211 -20.99 -14.85 1.68
C PHE A 211 -21.65 -13.80 2.58
N LEU A 212 -22.99 -13.73 2.62
CA LEU A 212 -23.72 -12.79 3.47
C LEU A 212 -23.59 -13.13 4.96
N ASP A 213 -23.30 -14.38 5.32
CA ASP A 213 -23.17 -14.85 6.70
C ASP A 213 -21.77 -14.65 7.29
N ILE A 214 -20.77 -14.39 6.46
CA ILE A 214 -19.39 -14.15 6.91
C ILE A 214 -19.35 -12.84 7.73
N PRO A 215 -18.85 -12.78 8.97
CA PRO A 215 -18.82 -11.50 9.70
C PRO A 215 -17.75 -10.54 9.16
N THR A 216 -16.56 -11.09 8.89
CA THR A 216 -15.38 -10.31 8.53
C THR A 216 -14.68 -10.93 7.32
N VAL A 217 -14.35 -10.08 6.35
CA VAL A 217 -13.51 -10.45 5.21
C VAL A 217 -12.25 -9.60 5.19
N GLY A 218 -11.14 -10.19 4.78
CA GLY A 218 -9.89 -9.48 4.55
C GLY A 218 -9.61 -9.49 3.06
N THR A 219 -9.29 -8.32 2.49
CA THR A 219 -8.79 -8.23 1.12
C THR A 219 -7.31 -7.89 1.13
N THR A 220 -6.59 -8.51 0.21
CA THR A 220 -5.18 -8.22 -0.06
C THR A 220 -5.11 -7.67 -1.47
N LEU A 221 -4.64 -6.44 -1.60
CA LEU A 221 -4.41 -5.76 -2.86
C LEU A 221 -2.91 -5.63 -3.09
N GLU A 222 -2.41 -6.19 -4.18
CA GLU A 222 -1.04 -5.97 -4.64
C GLU A 222 -1.03 -5.01 -5.81
N PHE A 223 -0.11 -4.06 -5.78
CA PHE A 223 -0.02 -3.04 -6.81
C PHE A 223 1.40 -2.53 -7.00
N THR A 224 1.69 -2.04 -8.21
CA THR A 224 2.94 -1.34 -8.52
C THR A 224 2.70 0.16 -8.56
N ILE A 225 3.74 0.95 -8.26
CA ILE A 225 3.73 2.41 -8.32
C ILE A 225 4.79 2.88 -9.32
N GLY A 226 4.52 3.96 -10.03
CA GLY A 226 5.48 4.65 -10.89
C GLY A 226 6.62 5.33 -10.12
N ASP A 227 7.26 6.29 -10.76
CA ASP A 227 8.43 7.00 -10.23
C ASP A 227 8.09 8.08 -9.20
N GLN A 228 6.84 8.53 -9.16
CA GLN A 228 6.36 9.52 -8.20
C GLN A 228 5.99 8.89 -6.86
N PRO A 229 6.42 9.46 -5.72
CA PRO A 229 5.97 9.02 -4.40
C PRO A 229 4.48 9.29 -4.21
N VAL A 230 3.79 8.40 -3.50
CA VAL A 230 2.36 8.55 -3.22
C VAL A 230 2.18 8.90 -1.74
N HIS A 231 1.56 10.04 -1.47
CA HIS A 231 1.27 10.51 -0.12
C HIS A 231 -0.24 10.49 0.16
N ASN A 232 -0.61 10.06 1.36
CA ASN A 232 -2.01 9.96 1.78
C ASN A 232 -2.86 9.21 0.74
N PHE A 233 -2.46 7.97 0.43
CA PHE A 233 -3.21 7.12 -0.47
C PHE A 233 -4.44 6.59 0.27
N ARG A 234 -5.63 7.05 -0.12
CA ARG A 234 -6.88 6.76 0.58
C ARG A 234 -7.86 6.08 -0.35
N MET A 235 -8.51 5.03 0.12
CA MET A 235 -9.58 4.36 -0.59
C MET A 235 -10.87 4.51 0.22
N ILE A 236 -11.89 5.10 -0.40
CA ILE A 236 -13.25 5.13 0.12
C ILE A 236 -14.08 4.19 -0.74
N GLU A 237 -14.64 3.16 -0.13
CA GLU A 237 -15.45 2.17 -0.83
C GLU A 237 -16.86 2.15 -0.25
N LYS A 238 -17.87 2.32 -1.10
CA LYS A 238 -19.27 2.43 -0.69
C LYS A 238 -20.09 1.34 -1.38
N HIS A 239 -20.88 0.61 -0.62
CA HIS A 239 -21.75 -0.46 -1.09
C HIS A 239 -23.20 -0.04 -1.01
N TYR A 240 -23.96 -0.30 -2.07
CA TYR A 240 -25.35 0.12 -2.21
C TYR A 240 -26.23 -1.04 -2.64
N PHE A 241 -27.46 -1.06 -2.15
CA PHE A 241 -28.53 -1.90 -2.69
C PHE A 241 -29.71 -1.02 -3.05
N ARG A 242 -30.12 -1.03 -4.34
CA ARG A 242 -31.26 -0.23 -4.83
C ARG A 242 -31.19 1.27 -4.49
N HIS A 243 -30.00 1.86 -4.57
CA HIS A 243 -29.72 3.27 -4.22
C HIS A 243 -29.82 3.60 -2.73
N GLN A 244 -29.76 2.59 -1.87
CA GLN A 244 -29.57 2.75 -0.43
C GLN A 244 -28.15 2.34 -0.06
N LEU A 245 -27.42 3.23 0.60
CA LEU A 245 -26.11 2.92 1.19
C LEU A 245 -26.27 1.82 2.24
N LEU A 246 -25.58 0.70 2.03
CA LEU A 246 -25.51 -0.42 2.97
C LEU A 246 -24.39 -0.21 3.97
N ILE A 247 -23.20 0.10 3.48
CA ILE A 247 -21.99 0.32 4.27
C ILE A 247 -20.97 1.09 3.44
N ASP A 248 -20.17 1.90 4.09
CA ASP A 248 -18.95 2.48 3.54
C ASP A 248 -17.74 2.11 4.38
N TYR A 249 -16.60 2.03 3.70
CA TYR A 249 -15.31 1.76 4.29
C TYR A 249 -14.32 2.83 3.84
N ASP A 250 -13.42 3.20 4.74
CA ASP A 250 -12.45 4.25 4.52
C ASP A 250 -11.10 3.79 5.03
N PHE A 251 -10.18 3.54 4.11
CA PHE A 251 -8.86 3.03 4.40
C PHE A 251 -7.81 4.00 3.88
N SER A 252 -6.71 4.17 4.62
CA SER A 252 -5.61 5.05 4.19
C SER A 252 -4.25 4.42 4.44
N VAL A 253 -3.34 4.61 3.49
CA VAL A 253 -1.90 4.38 3.62
C VAL A 253 -1.19 5.74 3.60
N PRO A 254 -0.43 6.09 4.66
CA PRO A 254 0.20 7.41 4.75
C PRO A 254 1.21 7.70 3.62
N PHE A 255 1.94 6.67 3.19
CA PHE A 255 2.98 6.80 2.19
C PHE A 255 3.20 5.49 1.43
N VAL A 256 3.41 5.58 0.12
CA VAL A 256 3.81 4.45 -0.71
C VAL A 256 5.09 4.80 -1.48
N ILE A 257 6.06 3.90 -1.40
CA ILE A 257 7.41 4.10 -1.95
C ILE A 257 7.34 4.02 -3.49
N PRO A 258 7.93 4.98 -4.23
CA PRO A 258 7.97 4.95 -5.69
C PRO A 258 8.78 3.75 -6.21
N ASN A 259 8.47 3.29 -7.43
CA ASN A 259 9.13 2.18 -8.12
C ASN A 259 9.12 0.86 -7.32
N THR A 260 8.06 0.63 -6.53
CA THR A 260 7.90 -0.60 -5.75
C THR A 260 6.68 -1.39 -6.17
N ARG A 261 6.69 -2.68 -5.83
CA ARG A 261 5.48 -3.50 -5.68
C ARG A 261 5.11 -3.49 -4.21
N SER A 262 3.91 -3.01 -3.91
CA SER A 262 3.39 -2.87 -2.55
C SER A 262 2.17 -3.78 -2.37
N THR A 263 1.96 -4.20 -1.13
CA THR A 263 0.79 -4.98 -0.71
C THR A 263 0.05 -4.19 0.36
N TRP A 264 -1.25 -4.02 0.17
CA TRP A 264 -2.14 -3.40 1.15
C TRP A 264 -3.22 -4.39 1.56
N GLU A 265 -3.39 -4.56 2.87
CA GLU A 265 -4.43 -5.39 3.45
C GLU A 265 -5.53 -4.52 4.08
N MET A 266 -6.78 -4.79 3.70
CA MET A 266 -7.95 -4.09 4.20
C MET A 266 -8.88 -5.11 4.85
N ILE A 267 -9.28 -4.85 6.09
CA ILE A 267 -10.18 -5.72 6.86
C ILE A 267 -11.56 -5.07 6.90
N TYR A 268 -12.56 -5.81 6.43
CA TYR A 268 -13.94 -5.37 6.31
C TYR A 268 -14.79 -6.14 7.32
N THR A 269 -15.31 -5.43 8.32
CA THR A 269 -16.37 -5.94 9.18
C THR A 269 -17.70 -5.59 8.53
N LYS A 270 -18.44 -6.62 8.08
CA LYS A 270 -19.73 -6.42 7.41
C LYS A 270 -20.80 -5.97 8.40
N PRO A 271 -21.82 -5.22 7.95
CA PRO A 271 -22.93 -4.87 8.82
C PRO A 271 -23.75 -6.12 9.18
N GLU A 272 -24.38 -6.10 10.34
CA GLU A 272 -25.34 -7.15 10.70
C GLU A 272 -26.59 -7.03 9.83
N LEU A 273 -26.76 -7.98 8.91
CA LEU A 273 -27.91 -8.03 8.02
C LEU A 273 -29.02 -8.88 8.64
N THR A 274 -30.21 -8.31 8.75
CA THR A 274 -31.43 -9.07 9.06
C THR A 274 -31.72 -10.11 7.98
N GLN A 275 -32.53 -11.13 8.28
CA GLN A 275 -32.91 -12.13 7.28
C GLN A 275 -33.62 -11.51 6.07
N GLU A 276 -34.47 -10.50 6.27
CA GLU A 276 -35.18 -9.78 5.22
C GLU A 276 -34.21 -9.12 4.23
N TRP A 277 -33.15 -8.49 4.76
CA TRP A 277 -32.07 -7.91 3.95
C TRP A 277 -31.30 -8.97 3.15
N LYS A 278 -30.99 -10.11 3.76
CA LYS A 278 -30.32 -11.22 3.07
C LYS A 278 -31.18 -11.76 1.94
N ASP A 279 -32.45 -12.02 2.19
CA ASP A 279 -33.40 -12.53 1.18
C ASP A 279 -33.56 -11.55 0.02
N ALA A 280 -33.60 -10.24 0.31
CA ALA A 280 -33.64 -9.19 -0.71
C ALA A 280 -32.37 -9.18 -1.58
N LEU A 281 -31.18 -9.27 -0.96
CA LEU A 281 -29.90 -9.32 -1.68
C LEU A 281 -29.75 -10.58 -2.54
N ILE A 282 -30.23 -11.73 -2.07
CA ILE A 282 -30.19 -13.01 -2.79
C ILE A 282 -31.14 -13.01 -3.99
N SER A 283 -32.34 -12.42 -3.83
CA SER A 283 -33.38 -12.42 -4.86
C SER A 283 -33.18 -11.37 -5.96
N ALA A 284 -32.23 -10.45 -5.78
CA ALA A 284 -31.98 -9.33 -6.69
C ALA A 284 -30.50 -9.30 -7.15
N PRO A 285 -30.08 -10.26 -7.99
CA PRO A 285 -28.70 -10.33 -8.46
C PRO A 285 -28.32 -9.06 -9.24
N TRP A 286 -27.09 -8.57 -9.06
CA TRP A 286 -26.53 -7.40 -9.74
C TRP A 286 -27.17 -6.04 -9.36
N GLU A 287 -28.17 -6.03 -8.47
CA GLU A 287 -28.72 -4.80 -7.90
C GLU A 287 -27.92 -4.27 -6.70
N CYS A 288 -27.07 -5.12 -6.10
CA CYS A 288 -26.04 -4.70 -5.15
C CYS A 288 -24.81 -4.24 -5.94
N ARG A 289 -24.34 -3.02 -5.67
CA ARG A 289 -23.24 -2.36 -6.38
C ARG A 289 -22.30 -1.68 -5.41
N SER A 290 -21.06 -1.45 -5.83
CA SER A 290 -20.13 -0.61 -5.10
C SER A 290 -19.38 0.35 -6.03
N ASP A 291 -18.96 1.46 -5.44
CA ASP A 291 -17.98 2.37 -6.00
C ASP A 291 -16.77 2.42 -5.05
N SER A 292 -15.57 2.19 -5.58
CA SER A 292 -14.29 2.30 -4.87
C SER A 292 -13.51 3.49 -5.42
N PHE A 293 -13.38 4.54 -4.61
CA PHE A 293 -12.73 5.81 -4.94
C PHE A 293 -11.33 5.87 -4.34
N TYR A 294 -10.32 6.10 -5.17
CA TYR A 294 -8.93 6.18 -4.73
C TYR A 294 -8.41 7.59 -4.85
N PHE A 295 -7.93 8.13 -3.73
CA PHE A 295 -7.42 9.48 -3.60
C PHE A 295 -5.93 9.45 -3.30
N VAL A 296 -5.21 10.43 -3.86
CA VAL A 296 -3.86 10.78 -3.44
C VAL A 296 -3.88 12.27 -3.14
N GLN A 297 -3.50 12.64 -1.91
CA GLN A 297 -3.59 14.02 -1.43
C GLN A 297 -4.99 14.65 -1.70
N ASP A 298 -6.04 13.89 -1.39
CA ASP A 298 -7.45 14.29 -1.55
C ASP A 298 -7.90 14.58 -3.00
N ARG A 299 -7.08 14.26 -3.99
CA ARG A 299 -7.47 14.25 -5.42
C ARG A 299 -7.84 12.83 -5.84
N LEU A 300 -9.03 12.67 -6.41
CA LEU A 300 -9.45 11.41 -7.02
C LEU A 300 -8.55 11.08 -8.22
N ILE A 301 -7.93 9.90 -8.19
CA ILE A 301 -7.02 9.43 -9.26
C ILE A 301 -7.51 8.14 -9.93
N MET A 302 -8.30 7.32 -9.24
CA MET A 302 -8.89 6.11 -9.78
C MET A 302 -10.28 5.92 -9.19
N HIS A 303 -11.17 5.34 -9.97
CA HIS A 303 -12.51 5.00 -9.57
C HIS A 303 -12.88 3.67 -10.21
N ASN A 304 -13.11 2.67 -9.37
CA ASN A 304 -13.52 1.32 -9.78
C ASN A 304 -14.95 1.07 -9.33
N ARG A 305 -15.64 0.22 -10.06
CA ARG A 305 -17.05 -0.12 -9.79
C ARG A 305 -17.20 -1.63 -9.77
N ALA A 306 -18.11 -2.12 -8.94
CA ALA A 306 -18.45 -3.53 -8.95
C ALA A 306 -19.94 -3.78 -8.77
N GLU A 307 -20.38 -4.97 -9.18
CA GLU A 307 -21.70 -5.49 -8.87
C GLU A 307 -21.65 -6.92 -8.37
N TYR A 308 -22.61 -7.25 -7.51
CA TYR A 308 -22.58 -8.47 -6.71
C TYR A 308 -23.82 -9.33 -6.96
N ASN A 309 -23.59 -10.64 -7.05
CA ASN A 309 -24.61 -11.66 -7.09
C ASN A 309 -24.43 -12.63 -5.92
N TYR A 310 -25.43 -12.64 -5.04
CA TYR A 310 -25.52 -13.55 -3.89
C TYR A 310 -26.52 -14.68 -4.11
N ALA A 311 -27.09 -14.82 -5.32
CA ALA A 311 -27.93 -15.96 -5.64
C ALA A 311 -27.10 -17.25 -5.65
N PRO A 312 -27.71 -18.42 -5.34
CA PRO A 312 -27.06 -19.71 -5.47
C PRO A 312 -26.39 -19.87 -6.85
N ARG A 313 -25.20 -20.47 -6.87
CA ARG A 313 -24.47 -20.80 -8.09
C ARG A 313 -25.15 -21.91 -8.88
#